data_AF-A0A5C3EEP9-F1
#
_entry.id   AF-A0A5C3EEP9-F1
#
_cell.length_a   1.000
_cell.length_b   1.000
_cell.length_c   1.000
_cell.angle_alpha   90.00
_cell.angle_beta   90.00
_cell.angle_gamma   90.00
#
_symmetry.space_group_name_H-M   'P 1'
#
loop_
_entity.id
_entity.type
_entity.pdbx_description
1 polymer ?
#
loop_
_entity_poly.entity_id
_entity_poly.type
_entity_poly.pdbx_seq_one_letter_code
_entity_poly.pdbx_strand_id
1 'polypeptide(L)'
;MELIRPLRFTCIAALGTLLLLSCCCTAAGTEIEEAGPSDQVSHPSWMPQARVVDDFTELAEPPEVFYPSQYMKRQKLRAEEIKGLQKSTDEEILQRYGRIPFHENVPIYGLAAPGNIVKQAIKDYGAVNIVDPNQNDGRMIILGKTAPQDPEGTEQLGQKSISELEKTIKLYKLNPDFHILRKKLVQSQAIRLPEKSIHDVPHLGATPIISDGDLGKMLRASTVGTKTFYYKESDARPILVDIRQELMHRTVNDREKGAIERVVKQHEGAQEKFGDELASVLYGQPTYLNVENGRTRKQGVKLKDYPRFDKNTKREEMVQALQEHGRFRFYVKDPQGNEVGYRIKVLNRKAPSGEPMKITVKPLNSFKKASETVYSWLGKIPHRNLV
;
A
#
# COMPACT_ATOMS: atom_id res chain seq x y z
N MET A 1 -15.62 -37.41 -66.09
CA MET A 1 -15.96 -36.41 -65.05
C MET A 1 -17.23 -36.87 -64.37
N GLU A 2 -17.34 -36.64 -63.06
CA GLU A 2 -18.45 -36.99 -62.14
C GLU A 2 -18.14 -38.13 -61.15
N LEU A 3 -17.36 -37.80 -60.10
CA LEU A 3 -17.26 -38.58 -58.85
C LEU A 3 -16.67 -37.71 -57.72
N ILE A 4 -17.22 -36.50 -57.49
CA ILE A 4 -16.78 -35.61 -56.38
C ILE A 4 -17.98 -35.05 -55.57
N ARG A 5 -19.21 -35.52 -55.81
CA ARG A 5 -20.40 -34.98 -55.11
C ARG A 5 -20.82 -35.67 -53.79
N PRO A 6 -20.58 -36.96 -53.50
CA PRO A 6 -21.13 -37.56 -52.27
C PRO A 6 -20.33 -37.25 -50.99
N LEU A 7 -19.07 -36.81 -51.09
CA LEU A 7 -18.19 -36.59 -49.93
C LEU A 7 -18.47 -35.29 -49.15
N ARG A 8 -19.21 -34.32 -49.72
CA ARG A 8 -19.55 -33.07 -49.01
C ARG A 8 -20.77 -33.18 -48.11
N PHE A 9 -21.68 -34.13 -48.37
CA PHE A 9 -22.89 -34.29 -47.57
C PHE A 9 -22.65 -35.10 -46.28
N THR A 10 -21.72 -36.05 -46.28
CA THR A 10 -21.39 -36.86 -45.10
C THR A 10 -20.66 -36.07 -44.02
N CYS A 11 -19.79 -35.11 -44.38
CA CYS A 11 -19.13 -34.25 -43.39
C CYS A 11 -20.09 -33.27 -42.68
N ILE A 12 -21.12 -32.77 -43.38
CA ILE A 12 -22.12 -31.86 -42.79
C ILE A 12 -23.06 -32.62 -41.85
N ALA A 13 -23.43 -33.86 -42.21
CA ALA A 13 -24.25 -34.71 -41.35
C ALA A 13 -23.51 -35.10 -40.04
N ALA A 14 -22.22 -35.44 -40.12
CA ALA A 14 -21.41 -35.81 -38.94
C ALA A 14 -21.16 -34.64 -37.97
N LEU A 15 -20.99 -33.42 -38.48
CA LEU A 15 -20.88 -32.21 -37.64
C LEU A 15 -22.23 -31.84 -36.98
N GLY A 16 -23.35 -32.09 -37.65
CA GLY A 16 -24.69 -31.87 -37.11
C GLY A 16 -25.04 -32.81 -35.94
N THR A 17 -24.68 -34.10 -36.03
CA THR A 17 -24.92 -35.07 -34.95
C THR A 17 -24.03 -34.84 -33.72
N LEU A 18 -22.81 -34.35 -33.90
CA LEU A 18 -21.92 -34.00 -32.78
C LEU A 18 -22.39 -32.75 -32.01
N LEU A 19 -23.11 -31.84 -32.68
CA LEU A 19 -23.75 -30.67 -32.07
C LEU A 19 -25.04 -31.01 -31.30
N LEU A 20 -25.80 -32.00 -31.76
CA LEU A 20 -27.05 -32.42 -31.08
C LEU A 20 -26.78 -33.25 -29.81
N LEU A 21 -25.72 -34.05 -29.76
CA LEU A 21 -25.34 -34.81 -28.55
C LEU A 21 -24.69 -33.94 -27.45
N SER A 22 -24.27 -32.71 -27.77
CA SER A 22 -23.67 -31.77 -26.81
C SER A 22 -24.70 -30.97 -25.98
N CYS A 23 -25.99 -31.04 -26.28
CA CYS A 23 -27.03 -30.23 -25.60
C CYS A 23 -27.69 -30.91 -24.39
N CYS A 24 -27.33 -32.16 -24.05
CA CYS A 24 -28.00 -32.92 -22.98
C CYS A 24 -27.16 -33.19 -21.72
N CYS A 25 -25.99 -32.58 -21.55
CA CYS A 25 -25.18 -32.77 -20.34
C CYS A 25 -25.44 -31.67 -19.30
N THR A 26 -26.52 -31.82 -18.51
CA THR A 26 -26.59 -31.27 -17.16
C THR A 26 -25.66 -32.07 -16.25
N ALA A 27 -24.45 -31.56 -16.02
CA ALA A 27 -23.54 -32.15 -15.03
C ALA A 27 -23.93 -31.67 -13.62
N ALA A 28 -24.58 -32.56 -12.88
CA ALA A 28 -24.60 -32.57 -11.41
C ALA A 28 -23.40 -33.40 -10.91
N GLY A 29 -22.79 -33.00 -9.79
CA GLY A 29 -21.66 -33.70 -9.15
C GLY A 29 -20.70 -32.71 -8.50
N THR A 30 -20.93 -32.34 -7.24
CA THR A 30 -20.22 -32.85 -6.03
C THR A 30 -18.78 -32.35 -5.93
N GLU A 31 -18.62 -31.23 -5.22
CA GLU A 31 -17.32 -30.77 -4.71
C GLU A 31 -16.99 -31.60 -3.47
N ILE A 32 -15.92 -32.39 -3.55
CA ILE A 32 -15.24 -32.99 -2.40
C ILE A 32 -14.18 -32.00 -1.93
N GLU A 33 -14.05 -31.95 -0.60
CA GLU A 33 -13.13 -31.18 0.23
C GLU A 33 -11.62 -31.40 -0.07
N GLU A 34 -10.87 -30.37 0.33
CA GLU A 34 -9.47 -30.37 0.78
C GLU A 34 -8.31 -30.63 -0.19
N ALA A 35 -7.45 -29.61 -0.34
CA ALA A 35 -6.05 -29.65 0.09
C ALA A 35 -5.41 -28.25 -0.02
N GLY A 36 -4.63 -27.89 1.01
CA GLY A 36 -3.89 -26.64 1.15
C GLY A 36 -2.65 -26.50 0.24
N PRO A 37 -1.79 -25.49 0.49
CA PRO A 37 -0.89 -24.94 -0.50
C PRO A 37 0.36 -25.81 -0.71
N SER A 38 0.81 -25.91 -1.96
CA SER A 38 2.13 -26.43 -2.30
C SER A 38 3.17 -25.33 -2.13
N ASP A 39 4.09 -25.56 -1.21
CA ASP A 39 5.40 -24.92 -1.14
C ASP A 39 6.19 -25.20 -2.41
N GLN A 40 6.84 -24.17 -2.95
CA GLN A 40 8.17 -24.29 -3.55
C GLN A 40 8.80 -22.90 -3.64
N VAL A 41 9.70 -22.66 -2.70
CA VAL A 41 10.63 -21.53 -2.64
C VAL A 41 11.79 -21.87 -3.56
N SER A 42 12.07 -21.00 -4.53
CA SER A 42 13.31 -21.04 -5.31
C SER A 42 14.00 -19.68 -5.16
N HIS A 43 15.08 -19.66 -4.37
CA HIS A 43 15.98 -18.53 -4.27
C HIS A 43 17.01 -18.60 -5.41
N PRO A 44 17.21 -17.53 -6.20
CA PRO A 44 18.46 -17.32 -6.90
C PRO A 44 19.43 -16.53 -6.01
N SER A 45 20.49 -17.21 -5.59
CA SER A 45 21.69 -16.68 -4.97
C SER A 45 22.52 -15.93 -6.01
N TRP A 46 22.50 -14.60 -5.99
CA TRP A 46 23.44 -13.74 -6.72
C TRP A 46 24.03 -12.72 -5.73
N MET A 47 25.16 -13.07 -5.12
CA MET A 47 26.06 -12.11 -4.47
C MET A 47 27.35 -12.06 -5.30
N PRO A 48 27.78 -10.87 -5.78
CA PRO A 48 29.16 -10.67 -6.16
C PRO A 48 30.02 -10.61 -4.89
N GLN A 49 31.01 -11.51 -4.80
CA GLN A 49 32.08 -11.39 -3.81
C GLN A 49 32.90 -10.14 -4.14
N ALA A 50 32.83 -9.13 -3.27
CA ALA A 50 33.76 -8.02 -3.29
C ALA A 50 35.13 -8.53 -2.82
N ARG A 51 36.13 -8.33 -3.67
CA ARG A 51 37.54 -8.58 -3.37
C ARG A 51 37.96 -7.77 -2.15
N VAL A 52 38.58 -8.46 -1.19
CA VAL A 52 39.39 -7.86 -0.14
C VAL A 52 40.55 -7.15 -0.83
N VAL A 53 40.52 -5.81 -0.78
CA VAL A 53 41.71 -4.99 -0.99
C VAL A 53 42.13 -4.57 0.41
N ASP A 54 43.16 -5.23 0.93
CA ASP A 54 43.91 -4.75 2.08
C ASP A 54 44.60 -3.45 1.66
N ASP A 55 44.04 -2.33 2.08
CA ASP A 55 44.73 -1.05 2.00
C ASP A 55 44.76 -0.43 3.42
N PHE A 56 45.97 -0.36 3.96
CA PHE A 56 46.29 0.24 5.24
C PHE A 56 45.83 1.71 5.24
N THR A 57 44.69 1.99 5.84
CA THR A 57 44.24 3.36 6.05
C THR A 57 44.62 3.78 7.47
N GLU A 58 45.32 4.91 7.56
CA GLU A 58 45.62 5.65 8.78
C GLU A 58 44.47 5.57 9.80
N LEU A 59 44.83 5.30 11.06
CA LEU A 59 43.93 5.43 12.21
C LEU A 59 43.46 6.88 12.31
N ALA A 60 42.39 7.22 11.58
CA ALA A 60 41.61 8.40 11.82
C ALA A 60 41.18 8.36 13.29
N GLU A 61 41.52 9.41 14.05
CA GLU A 61 41.04 9.56 15.42
C GLU A 61 39.52 9.29 15.43
N PRO A 62 39.02 8.47 16.37
CA PRO A 62 37.61 8.15 16.42
C PRO A 62 36.83 9.46 16.49
N PRO A 63 35.79 9.65 15.65
CA PRO A 63 35.05 10.90 15.60
C PRO A 63 34.59 11.27 17.01
N GLU A 64 34.87 12.50 17.42
CA GLU A 64 34.54 13.03 18.74
C GLU A 64 33.05 12.74 19.05
N VAL A 65 32.81 11.88 20.07
CA VAL A 65 31.46 11.46 20.42
C VAL A 65 30.69 12.66 20.95
N PHE A 66 29.63 13.03 20.24
CA PHE A 66 28.82 14.19 20.55
C PHE A 66 27.55 13.77 21.29
N TYR A 67 27.31 14.37 22.45
CA TYR A 67 26.16 14.04 23.31
C TYR A 67 25.11 15.17 23.31
N PRO A 68 23.81 14.85 23.50
CA PRO A 68 22.75 15.85 23.67
C PRO A 68 23.03 16.90 24.75
N SER A 69 23.71 16.52 25.84
CA SER A 69 24.13 17.42 26.93
C SER A 69 25.12 18.51 26.47
N GLN A 70 25.88 18.27 25.40
CA GLN A 70 26.87 19.21 24.87
C GLN A 70 26.28 20.12 23.78
N TYR A 71 25.03 19.88 23.34
CA TYR A 71 24.43 20.55 22.19
C TYR A 71 24.39 22.08 22.35
N MET A 72 23.95 22.59 23.51
CA MET A 72 23.91 24.03 23.78
C MET A 72 25.28 24.70 23.63
N LYS A 73 26.31 24.09 24.19
CA LYS A 73 27.68 24.61 24.16
C LYS A 73 28.23 24.60 22.73
N ARG A 74 28.06 23.50 22.01
CA ARG A 74 28.59 23.34 20.64
C ARG A 74 27.91 24.27 19.64
N GLN A 75 26.59 24.40 19.73
CA GLN A 75 25.80 25.29 18.87
C GLN A 75 25.81 26.75 19.34
N LYS A 76 26.54 27.06 20.42
CA LYS A 76 26.65 28.39 21.02
C LYS A 76 25.26 29.02 21.22
N LEU A 77 24.35 28.26 21.83
CA LEU A 77 23.00 28.75 22.13
C LEU A 77 23.08 29.76 23.28
N ARG A 78 22.48 30.94 23.08
CA ARG A 78 22.45 32.05 24.05
C ARG A 78 21.03 32.56 24.20
N ALA A 79 20.62 32.82 25.43
CA ALA A 79 19.24 33.24 25.72
C ALA A 79 18.94 34.60 25.10
N GLU A 80 19.91 35.52 25.13
CA GLU A 80 19.80 36.89 24.62
C GLU A 80 19.53 36.89 23.11
N GLU A 81 20.23 36.03 22.37
CA GLU A 81 20.05 35.90 20.92
C GLU A 81 18.66 35.34 20.59
N ILE A 82 18.17 34.35 21.33
CA ILE A 82 16.84 33.77 21.13
C ILE A 82 15.76 34.80 21.46
N LYS A 83 15.90 35.54 22.56
CA LYS A 83 14.95 36.59 22.94
C LYS A 83 14.81 37.66 21.87
N GLY A 84 15.93 38.06 21.27
CA GLY A 84 15.98 39.04 20.17
C GLY A 84 15.36 38.56 18.85
N LEU A 85 15.07 37.26 18.70
CA LEU A 85 14.38 36.76 17.51
C LEU A 85 12.91 37.22 17.51
N GLN A 86 12.42 37.54 16.32
CA GLN A 86 10.99 37.73 16.07
C GLN A 86 10.29 36.36 16.16
N LYS A 87 9.13 36.31 16.82
CA LYS A 87 8.30 35.10 16.84
C LYS A 87 7.73 34.87 15.44
N SER A 88 7.80 33.64 14.95
CA SER A 88 7.24 33.28 13.65
C SER A 88 5.72 33.46 13.62
N THR A 89 5.19 33.87 12.47
CA THR A 89 3.76 33.85 12.17
C THR A 89 3.23 32.42 12.06
N ASP A 90 1.92 32.22 12.14
CA ASP A 90 1.30 30.89 12.01
C ASP A 90 1.64 30.22 10.67
N GLU A 91 1.75 31.00 9.59
CA GLU A 91 2.13 30.49 8.27
C GLU A 91 3.59 30.04 8.23
N GLU A 92 4.51 30.83 8.78
CA GLU A 92 5.93 30.47 8.89
C GLU A 92 6.13 29.25 9.78
N ILE A 93 5.36 29.14 10.88
CA ILE A 93 5.34 27.98 11.76
C ILE A 93 4.95 26.73 10.97
N LEU A 94 3.88 26.81 10.17
CA LEU A 94 3.41 25.70 9.37
C LEU A 94 4.46 25.24 8.36
N GLN A 95 5.09 26.19 7.66
CA GLN A 95 6.12 25.92 6.65
C GLN A 95 7.39 25.32 7.27
N ARG A 96 7.85 25.86 8.40
CA ARG A 96 9.10 25.46 9.04
C ARG A 96 8.97 24.16 9.81
N TYR A 97 7.88 24.00 10.55
CA TYR A 97 7.71 22.89 11.48
C TYR A 97 6.81 21.79 10.98
N GLY A 98 6.18 21.90 9.80
CA GLY A 98 5.21 20.91 9.29
C GLY A 98 5.70 19.46 9.35
N ARG A 99 6.98 19.23 9.03
CA ARG A 99 7.63 17.89 9.05
C ARG A 99 8.31 17.53 10.37
N ILE A 100 8.47 18.47 11.27
CA ILE A 100 9.20 18.26 12.52
C ILE A 100 8.36 17.41 13.48
N PRO A 101 8.91 16.34 14.08
CA PRO A 101 8.21 15.54 15.09
C PRO A 101 7.97 16.33 16.38
N PHE A 102 6.86 16.05 17.08
CA PHE A 102 6.51 16.70 18.34
C PHE A 102 6.19 15.67 19.43
N HIS A 103 6.54 15.99 20.67
CA HIS A 103 6.07 15.32 21.88
C HIS A 103 5.59 16.40 22.85
N GLU A 104 4.33 16.31 23.31
CA GLU A 104 3.70 17.31 24.19
C GLU A 104 3.84 18.77 23.72
N ASN A 105 3.65 19.03 22.42
CA ASN A 105 3.84 20.35 21.78
C ASN A 105 5.28 20.88 21.78
N VAL A 106 6.27 20.06 22.12
CA VAL A 106 7.69 20.38 22.02
C VAL A 106 8.28 19.72 20.77
N PRO A 107 8.86 20.49 19.84
CA PRO A 107 9.50 19.95 18.65
C PRO A 107 10.75 19.15 19.01
N ILE A 108 10.99 18.06 18.27
CA ILE A 108 12.08 17.13 18.49
C ILE A 108 13.10 17.23 17.34
N TYR A 109 14.36 17.36 17.69
CA TYR A 109 15.49 17.48 16.77
C TYR A 109 16.58 16.47 17.10
N GLY A 110 17.33 16.06 16.09
CA GLY A 110 18.57 15.31 16.27
C GLY A 110 19.77 16.22 16.56
N LEU A 111 20.88 15.61 16.94
CA LEU A 111 22.15 16.31 17.20
C LEU A 111 22.69 17.12 16.02
N ALA A 112 22.37 16.74 14.79
CA ALA A 112 22.82 17.43 13.58
C ALA A 112 21.99 18.68 13.25
N ALA A 113 20.93 18.98 14.01
CA ALA A 113 20.12 20.16 13.75
C ALA A 113 20.97 21.45 13.82
N PRO A 114 20.84 22.37 12.86
CA PRO A 114 21.50 23.67 12.93
C PRO A 114 21.04 24.51 14.12
N GLY A 115 21.99 25.16 14.80
CA GLY A 115 21.71 26.01 15.96
C GLY A 115 20.68 27.10 15.69
N ASN A 116 20.68 27.74 14.52
CA ASN A 116 19.71 28.78 14.15
C ASN A 116 18.26 28.25 14.06
N ILE A 117 18.06 27.04 13.53
CA ILE A 117 16.74 26.40 13.47
C ILE A 117 16.23 26.12 14.89
N VAL A 118 17.11 25.59 15.75
CA VAL A 118 16.78 25.32 17.15
C VAL A 118 16.52 26.60 17.94
N LYS A 119 17.28 27.68 17.73
CA LYS A 119 17.03 28.99 18.35
C LYS A 119 15.63 29.48 18.03
N GLN A 120 15.22 29.44 16.76
CA GLN A 120 13.85 29.83 16.40
C GLN A 120 12.83 28.90 17.05
N ALA A 121 13.04 27.58 17.03
CA ALA A 121 12.10 26.63 17.64
C ALA A 121 11.91 26.90 19.14
N ILE A 122 12.98 27.21 19.87
CA ILE A 122 12.90 27.62 21.28
C ILE A 122 12.13 28.95 21.40
N LYS A 123 12.32 29.91 20.48
CA LYS A 123 11.56 31.17 20.49
C LYS A 123 10.06 30.93 20.28
N ASP A 124 9.70 30.05 19.33
CA ASP A 124 8.32 29.85 18.92
C ASP A 124 7.54 28.96 19.91
N TYR A 125 8.20 27.94 20.49
CA TYR A 125 7.59 26.92 21.35
C TYR A 125 8.05 26.95 22.82
N GLY A 126 9.01 27.80 23.17
CA GLY A 126 9.59 27.88 24.52
C GLY A 126 10.58 26.76 24.87
N ALA A 127 10.55 25.64 24.14
CA ALA A 127 11.45 24.52 24.36
C ALA A 127 11.66 23.67 23.10
N VAL A 128 12.69 22.84 23.13
CA VAL A 128 12.96 21.80 22.13
C VAL A 128 13.47 20.54 22.82
N ASN A 129 13.21 19.38 22.23
CA ASN A 129 13.85 18.13 22.59
C ASN A 129 15.02 17.86 21.62
N ILE A 130 16.23 17.67 22.14
CA ILE A 130 17.38 17.21 21.36
C ILE A 130 17.63 15.75 21.71
N VAL A 131 17.58 14.85 20.72
CA VAL A 131 17.73 13.41 20.93
C VAL A 131 18.89 12.82 20.12
N ASP A 132 19.50 11.78 20.67
CA ASP A 132 20.39 10.86 19.96
C ASP A 132 19.78 9.45 19.99
N PRO A 133 19.16 9.01 18.89
CA PRO A 133 18.53 7.71 18.82
C PRO A 133 19.51 6.53 18.80
N ASN A 134 20.79 6.76 18.52
CA ASN A 134 21.84 5.73 18.49
C ASN A 134 22.38 5.46 19.90
N GLN A 135 22.52 6.52 20.69
CA GLN A 135 22.99 6.44 22.07
C GLN A 135 21.85 6.28 23.08
N ASN A 136 20.60 6.32 22.63
CA ASN A 136 19.40 6.32 23.47
C ASN A 136 19.46 7.43 24.55
N ASP A 137 19.88 8.63 24.16
CA ASP A 137 20.01 9.79 25.05
C ASP A 137 19.21 10.98 24.51
N GLY A 138 18.88 11.92 25.38
CA GLY A 138 18.21 13.15 25.00
C GLY A 138 18.12 14.18 26.12
N ARG A 139 18.05 15.45 25.73
CA ARG A 139 17.89 16.58 26.64
C ARG A 139 16.84 17.53 26.09
N MET A 140 15.98 18.02 26.98
CA MET A 140 15.07 19.12 26.69
C MET A 140 15.80 20.43 26.97
N ILE A 141 15.87 21.31 25.98
CA ILE A 141 16.39 22.68 26.13
C ILE A 141 15.18 23.59 26.28
N ILE A 142 15.16 24.40 27.32
CA ILE A 142 14.02 25.23 27.69
C ILE A 142 14.48 26.66 27.86
N LEU A 143 13.74 27.62 27.29
CA LEU A 143 13.84 29.02 27.64
C LEU A 143 12.77 29.32 28.68
N GLY A 144 13.18 29.61 29.90
CA GLY A 144 12.26 29.85 31.00
C GLY A 144 12.86 30.70 32.10
N LYS A 145 12.01 31.16 33.01
CA LYS A 145 12.45 31.90 34.19
C LYS A 145 13.16 30.96 35.17
N THR A 146 14.19 31.45 35.84
CA THR A 146 14.94 30.67 36.84
C THR A 146 14.11 30.50 38.11
N ALA A 147 13.36 31.55 38.47
CA ALA A 147 12.33 31.51 39.49
C ALA A 147 10.99 32.04 38.93
N PRO A 148 9.83 31.51 39.37
CA PRO A 148 8.51 31.96 38.89
C PRO A 148 8.28 33.47 38.97
N GLN A 149 8.87 34.11 39.99
CA GLN A 149 8.77 35.54 40.28
C GLN A 149 9.74 36.42 39.48
N ASP A 150 10.63 35.85 38.68
CA ASP A 150 11.59 36.65 37.91
C ASP A 150 10.85 37.55 36.91
N PRO A 151 11.32 38.78 36.66
CA PRO A 151 10.69 39.67 35.69
C PRO A 151 10.73 39.10 34.26
N GLU A 152 9.81 39.55 33.42
CA GLU A 152 9.85 39.20 31.99
C GLU A 152 11.14 39.74 31.35
N GLY A 153 11.76 38.95 30.48
CA GLY A 153 13.06 39.30 29.87
C GLY A 153 14.28 38.77 30.61
N THR A 154 14.15 38.12 31.78
CA THR A 154 15.26 37.47 32.49
C THR A 154 15.31 35.96 32.28
N GLU A 155 14.59 35.42 31.29
CA GLU A 155 14.57 33.99 30.99
C GLU A 155 15.98 33.47 30.68
N GLN A 156 16.32 32.30 31.18
CA GLN A 156 17.59 31.65 30.92
C GLN A 156 17.36 30.36 30.13
N LEU A 157 18.40 29.91 29.43
CA LEU A 157 18.40 28.59 28.83
C LEU A 157 18.80 27.55 29.86
N GLY A 158 17.91 26.60 30.10
CA GLY A 158 18.17 25.42 30.91
C GLY A 158 18.18 24.14 30.06
N GLN A 159 18.82 23.10 30.60
CA GLN A 159 18.66 21.73 30.11
C GLN A 159 18.10 20.84 31.22
N LYS A 160 17.21 19.93 30.85
CA LYS A 160 16.74 18.85 31.73
C LYS A 160 16.60 17.54 30.98
N SER A 161 16.48 16.45 31.75
CA SER A 161 16.16 15.13 31.19
C SER A 161 14.75 15.11 30.61
N ILE A 162 14.56 14.32 29.54
CA ILE A 162 13.26 14.09 28.91
C ILE A 162 12.54 12.98 29.67
N SER A 163 11.38 13.27 30.26
CA SER A 163 10.64 12.32 31.11
C SER A 163 10.25 11.03 30.37
N GLU A 164 9.84 11.14 29.11
CA GLU A 164 9.49 10.01 28.25
C GLU A 164 10.49 9.90 27.07
N LEU A 165 11.77 9.68 27.39
CA LEU A 165 12.84 9.66 26.39
C LEU A 165 12.61 8.62 25.29
N GLU A 166 12.29 7.37 25.66
CA GLU A 166 11.98 6.30 24.69
C GLU A 166 10.78 6.69 23.82
N LYS A 167 9.77 7.29 24.47
CA LYS A 167 8.65 8.06 23.90
C LYS A 167 9.06 8.90 22.68
N THR A 168 9.88 9.88 23.03
CA THR A 168 10.37 10.95 22.17
C THR A 168 11.24 10.41 21.04
N ILE A 169 12.13 9.47 21.35
CA ILE A 169 13.00 8.82 20.34
C ILE A 169 12.17 8.02 19.34
N LYS A 170 11.14 7.27 19.78
CA LYS A 170 10.24 6.55 18.87
C LYS A 170 9.54 7.50 17.92
N LEU A 171 9.01 8.62 18.41
CA LEU A 171 8.38 9.65 17.57
C LEU A 171 9.36 10.29 16.58
N TYR A 172 10.60 10.52 17.00
CA TYR A 172 11.66 11.06 16.14
C TYR A 172 12.05 10.11 15.00
N LYS A 173 12.10 8.80 15.26
CA LYS A 173 12.47 7.78 14.25
C LYS A 173 11.40 7.54 13.19
N LEU A 174 10.18 8.05 13.37
CA LEU A 174 9.09 7.84 12.42
C LEU A 174 9.26 8.63 11.13
N ASN A 175 8.65 8.12 10.06
CA ASN A 175 8.56 8.85 8.81
C ASN A 175 7.93 10.25 9.07
N PRO A 176 8.59 11.35 8.65
CA PRO A 176 8.10 12.72 8.82
C PRO A 176 6.66 12.94 8.32
N ASP A 177 6.24 12.21 7.30
CA ASP A 177 4.90 12.33 6.71
C ASP A 177 3.79 11.96 7.71
N PHE A 178 4.06 11.08 8.67
CA PHE A 178 3.09 10.77 9.73
C PHE A 178 2.82 11.99 10.62
N HIS A 179 3.84 12.80 10.87
CA HIS A 179 3.70 14.04 11.64
C HIS A 179 2.91 15.10 10.87
N ILE A 180 3.10 15.18 9.55
CA ILE A 180 2.28 16.05 8.68
C ILE A 180 0.81 15.61 8.76
N LEU A 181 0.54 14.30 8.66
CA LEU A 181 -0.81 13.76 8.77
C LEU A 181 -1.43 14.05 10.14
N ARG A 182 -0.68 13.90 11.24
CA ARG A 182 -1.16 14.20 12.60
C ARG A 182 -1.55 15.65 12.74
N LYS A 183 -0.68 16.56 12.29
CA LYS A 183 -0.95 18.00 12.30
C LYS A 183 -2.23 18.35 11.55
N LYS A 184 -2.38 17.80 10.34
CA LYS A 184 -3.56 18.03 9.51
C LYS A 184 -4.85 17.45 10.13
N LEU A 185 -4.81 16.20 10.57
CA LEU A 185 -6.02 15.43 10.90
C LEU A 185 -6.42 15.49 12.38
N VAL A 186 -5.46 15.67 13.29
CA VAL A 186 -5.70 15.66 14.74
C VAL A 186 -5.59 17.07 15.30
N GLN A 187 -4.60 17.85 14.85
CA GLN A 187 -4.39 19.23 15.32
C GLN A 187 -5.09 20.28 14.44
N SER A 188 -5.83 19.84 13.42
CA SER A 188 -6.61 20.69 12.51
C SER A 188 -5.80 21.83 11.86
N GLN A 189 -4.51 21.62 11.62
CA GLN A 189 -3.68 22.61 10.91
C GLN A 189 -4.07 22.69 9.43
N ALA A 190 -4.08 23.90 8.88
CA ALA A 190 -4.50 24.21 7.51
C ALA A 190 -3.48 23.77 6.44
N ILE A 191 -3.04 22.51 6.48
CA ILE A 191 -2.10 21.91 5.52
C ILE A 191 -2.89 21.41 4.30
N ARG A 192 -2.64 22.00 3.13
CA ARG A 192 -3.17 21.50 1.86
C ARG A 192 -2.34 20.30 1.40
N LEU A 193 -2.98 19.15 1.28
CA LEU A 193 -2.36 17.91 0.80
C LEU A 193 -3.24 17.32 -0.30
N PRO A 194 -2.68 16.90 -1.44
CA PRO A 194 -3.45 16.25 -2.48
C PRO A 194 -3.88 14.86 -2.00
N GLU A 195 -5.19 14.60 -1.95
CA GLU A 195 -5.68 13.24 -1.72
C GLU A 195 -5.55 12.41 -2.99
N LYS A 196 -5.10 11.17 -2.85
CA LYS A 196 -5.03 10.19 -3.93
C LYS A 196 -5.90 8.98 -3.60
N SER A 197 -6.38 8.31 -4.66
CA SER A 197 -7.09 7.04 -4.52
C SER A 197 -6.21 6.00 -3.81
N ILE A 198 -6.85 5.13 -3.05
CA ILE A 198 -6.25 3.93 -2.47
C ILE A 198 -6.83 2.66 -3.08
N HIS A 199 -7.64 2.74 -4.14
CA HIS A 199 -8.27 1.55 -4.71
C HIS A 199 -7.26 0.57 -5.33
N ASP A 200 -6.15 1.13 -5.83
CA ASP A 200 -5.07 0.50 -6.57
C ASP A 200 -3.96 -0.08 -5.68
N VAL A 201 -3.89 0.29 -4.39
CA VAL A 201 -2.85 -0.26 -3.51
C VAL A 201 -3.27 -1.60 -2.92
N PRO A 202 -2.33 -2.52 -2.64
CA PRO A 202 -2.63 -3.79 -1.99
C PRO A 202 -3.37 -3.58 -0.66
N HIS A 203 -4.33 -4.46 -0.33
CA HIS A 203 -5.06 -4.43 0.94
C HIS A 203 -4.99 -5.75 1.68
N LEU A 204 -4.76 -5.68 3.00
CA LEU A 204 -5.01 -6.80 3.91
C LEU A 204 -6.37 -6.59 4.59
N GLY A 205 -7.39 -7.26 4.07
CA GLY A 205 -8.77 -6.99 4.48
C GLY A 205 -9.17 -5.57 4.07
N ALA A 206 -9.74 -4.78 4.98
CA ALA A 206 -10.11 -3.39 4.71
C ALA A 206 -8.95 -2.38 4.86
N THR A 207 -7.78 -2.83 5.30
CA THR A 207 -6.64 -1.95 5.60
C THR A 207 -5.68 -1.90 4.42
N PRO A 208 -5.43 -0.72 3.82
CA PRO A 208 -4.47 -0.56 2.74
C PRO A 208 -3.03 -0.78 3.21
N ILE A 209 -2.19 -1.26 2.31
CA ILE A 209 -0.75 -1.39 2.47
C ILE A 209 -0.10 -0.36 1.54
N ILE A 210 0.60 0.60 2.13
CA ILE A 210 1.24 1.71 1.41
C ILE A 210 2.75 1.53 1.47
N SER A 211 3.35 1.40 0.30
CA SER A 211 4.79 1.46 0.08
C SER A 211 5.18 2.87 -0.41
N ASP A 212 6.45 3.24 -0.25
CA ASP A 212 7.07 4.39 -0.95
C ASP A 212 6.61 5.80 -0.57
N GLY A 213 6.10 5.99 0.65
CA GLY A 213 5.95 7.36 1.18
C GLY A 213 4.89 8.24 0.48
N ASP A 214 3.89 7.67 -0.20
CA ASP A 214 2.87 8.48 -0.87
C ASP A 214 1.88 9.13 0.13
N LEU A 215 2.24 10.32 0.62
CA LEU A 215 1.46 11.11 1.58
C LEU A 215 -0.01 11.31 1.17
N GLY A 216 -0.32 11.40 -0.13
CA GLY A 216 -1.70 11.55 -0.62
C GLY A 216 -2.54 10.29 -0.41
N LYS A 217 -1.93 9.11 -0.59
CA LYS A 217 -2.56 7.81 -0.30
C LYS A 217 -2.67 7.59 1.20
N MET A 218 -1.65 7.98 1.98
CA MET A 218 -1.70 7.89 3.44
C MET A 218 -2.79 8.79 4.03
N LEU A 219 -2.96 9.99 3.50
CA LEU A 219 -4.03 10.90 3.89
C LEU A 219 -5.41 10.28 3.63
N ARG A 220 -5.61 9.73 2.43
CA ARG A 220 -6.86 9.05 2.10
C ARG A 220 -7.11 7.86 3.03
N ALA A 221 -6.11 7.01 3.25
CA ALA A 221 -6.22 5.87 4.15
C ALA A 221 -6.49 6.26 5.62
N SER A 222 -6.01 7.42 6.06
CA SER A 222 -6.22 7.93 7.42
C SER A 222 -7.61 8.57 7.65
N THR A 223 -8.37 8.80 6.57
CA THR A 223 -9.67 9.47 6.60
C THR A 223 -10.85 8.55 6.26
N VAL A 224 -10.63 7.49 5.46
CA VAL A 224 -11.69 6.56 5.03
C VAL A 224 -11.56 5.17 5.65
N GLY A 225 -12.66 4.41 5.66
CA GLY A 225 -12.66 3.01 6.08
C GLY A 225 -12.23 2.83 7.54
N THR A 226 -11.22 1.98 7.77
CA THR A 226 -10.63 1.72 9.10
C THR A 226 -9.87 2.92 9.66
N LYS A 227 -9.55 3.90 8.82
CA LYS A 227 -8.76 5.09 9.15
C LYS A 227 -7.34 4.77 9.65
N THR A 228 -6.82 3.62 9.20
CA THR A 228 -5.49 3.08 9.50
C THR A 228 -4.90 2.48 8.23
N PHE A 229 -3.58 2.32 8.19
CA PHE A 229 -2.90 1.69 7.05
C PHE A 229 -1.64 0.96 7.50
N TYR A 230 -1.27 -0.10 6.78
CA TYR A 230 0.05 -0.69 6.92
C TYR A 230 1.04 0.15 6.12
N TYR A 231 2.16 0.53 6.73
CA TYR A 231 3.27 1.17 6.04
C TYR A 231 4.42 0.17 5.90
N LYS A 232 4.91 0.02 4.68
CA LYS A 232 6.04 -0.87 4.37
C LYS A 232 7.13 -0.05 3.66
N GLU A 233 8.20 0.22 4.39
CA GLU A 233 9.43 0.74 3.80
C GLU A 233 10.27 -0.40 3.22
N SER A 234 11.16 -0.10 2.28
CA SER A 234 12.07 -1.09 1.69
C SER A 234 12.90 -1.74 2.78
N ASP A 235 12.90 -3.07 2.82
CA ASP A 235 13.63 -3.93 3.76
C ASP A 235 13.30 -3.78 5.26
N ALA A 236 12.39 -2.87 5.63
CA ALA A 236 11.94 -2.68 6.99
C ALA A 236 10.75 -3.60 7.35
N ARG A 237 10.62 -3.91 8.64
CA ARG A 237 9.42 -4.58 9.16
C ARG A 237 8.21 -3.64 8.98
N PRO A 238 7.09 -4.11 8.40
CA PRO A 238 5.90 -3.27 8.28
C PRO A 238 5.39 -2.82 9.65
N ILE A 239 4.74 -1.66 9.68
CA ILE A 239 4.07 -1.13 10.87
C ILE A 239 2.61 -0.84 10.53
N LEU A 240 1.72 -0.95 11.51
CA LEU A 240 0.35 -0.43 11.37
C LEU A 240 0.35 1.00 11.87
N VAL A 241 -0.05 1.94 11.02
CA VAL A 241 -0.15 3.36 11.31
C VAL A 241 -1.59 3.73 11.67
N ASP A 242 -1.75 4.39 12.81
CA ASP A 242 -2.97 5.08 13.27
C ASP A 242 -2.57 6.43 13.85
N ILE A 243 -2.72 7.48 13.04
CA ILE A 243 -2.31 8.85 13.34
C ILE A 243 -2.98 9.43 14.60
N ARG A 244 -4.10 8.85 15.06
CA ARG A 244 -4.82 9.29 16.26
C ARG A 244 -4.20 8.75 17.55
N GLN A 245 -3.48 7.63 17.47
CA GLN A 245 -2.77 7.08 18.62
C GLN A 245 -1.55 7.95 18.94
N GLU A 246 -1.16 7.97 20.19
CA GLU A 246 -0.03 8.78 20.66
C GLU A 246 1.28 8.48 19.91
N LEU A 247 1.66 7.20 19.82
CA LEU A 247 2.84 6.74 19.07
C LEU A 247 2.64 6.69 17.55
N MET A 248 1.42 6.96 17.08
CA MET A 248 0.98 6.88 15.68
C MET A 248 1.13 5.51 15.00
N HIS A 249 1.76 4.53 15.63
CA HIS A 249 1.99 3.23 15.04
C HIS A 249 2.08 2.13 16.08
N ARG A 250 1.94 0.89 15.61
CA ARG A 250 2.38 -0.32 16.30
C ARG A 250 3.17 -1.22 15.37
N THR A 251 4.09 -1.99 15.94
CA THR A 251 4.75 -3.08 15.22
C THR A 251 3.74 -4.18 14.89
N VAL A 252 3.79 -4.71 13.67
CA VAL A 252 2.98 -5.87 13.29
C VAL A 252 3.59 -7.16 13.81
N ASN A 253 2.78 -8.15 14.19
CA ASN A 253 3.31 -9.48 14.59
C ASN A 253 3.76 -10.30 13.35
N ASP A 254 4.42 -11.45 13.55
CA ASP A 254 4.98 -12.22 12.44
C ASP A 254 3.91 -12.80 11.50
N ARG A 255 2.74 -13.13 12.03
CA ARG A 255 1.60 -13.59 11.23
C ARG A 255 1.07 -12.48 10.33
N GLU A 256 0.90 -11.28 10.87
CA GLU A 256 0.52 -10.09 10.10
C GLU A 256 1.58 -9.74 9.06
N LYS A 257 2.87 -9.74 9.43
CA LYS A 257 3.99 -9.52 8.51
C LYS A 257 3.92 -10.47 7.32
N GLY A 258 3.82 -11.78 7.57
CA GLY A 258 3.74 -12.77 6.50
C GLY A 258 2.49 -12.64 5.62
N ALA A 259 1.36 -12.15 6.17
CA ALA A 259 0.17 -11.85 5.40
C ALA A 259 0.35 -10.62 4.51
N ILE A 260 0.94 -9.54 5.04
CA ILE A 260 1.24 -8.31 4.30
C ILE A 260 2.18 -8.61 3.13
N GLU A 261 3.31 -9.28 3.38
CA GLU A 261 4.31 -9.61 2.36
C GLU A 261 3.71 -10.49 1.26
N ARG A 262 2.85 -11.45 1.63
CA ARG A 262 2.15 -12.29 0.66
C ARG A 262 1.20 -11.49 -0.23
N VAL A 263 0.40 -10.59 0.35
CA VAL A 263 -0.54 -9.76 -0.41
C VAL A 263 0.22 -8.81 -1.35
N VAL A 264 1.29 -8.17 -0.88
CA VAL A 264 2.13 -7.29 -1.70
C VAL A 264 2.70 -8.06 -2.89
N LYS A 265 3.33 -9.21 -2.65
CA LYS A 265 3.89 -10.05 -3.74
C LYS A 265 2.83 -10.54 -4.72
N GLN A 266 1.64 -10.90 -4.22
CA GLN A 266 0.52 -11.32 -5.07
C GLN A 266 -0.02 -10.16 -5.91
N HIS A 267 -0.09 -8.96 -5.34
CA HIS A 267 -0.48 -7.75 -6.05
C HIS A 267 0.51 -7.42 -7.16
N GLU A 268 1.81 -7.33 -6.85
CA GLU A 268 2.88 -7.07 -7.82
C GLU A 268 2.86 -8.09 -8.97
N GLY A 269 2.81 -9.39 -8.65
CA GLY A 269 2.73 -10.44 -9.66
C GLY A 269 1.44 -10.38 -10.50
N ALA A 270 0.34 -9.88 -9.93
CA ALA A 270 -0.89 -9.65 -10.69
C ALA A 270 -0.80 -8.41 -11.58
N GLN A 271 -0.11 -7.35 -11.17
CA GLN A 271 0.15 -6.16 -11.99
C GLN A 271 0.99 -6.54 -13.21
N GLU A 272 2.09 -7.26 -13.01
CA GLU A 272 2.94 -7.73 -14.11
C GLU A 272 2.16 -8.60 -15.11
N LYS A 273 1.37 -9.55 -14.58
CA LYS A 273 0.66 -10.52 -15.41
C LYS A 273 -0.57 -9.93 -16.10
N PHE A 274 -1.39 -9.21 -15.37
CA PHE A 274 -2.73 -8.80 -15.79
C PHE A 274 -2.90 -7.29 -16.00
N GLY A 275 -1.96 -6.47 -15.54
CA GLY A 275 -2.10 -5.01 -15.51
C GLY A 275 -2.70 -4.51 -14.19
N ASP A 276 -2.55 -3.20 -13.97
CA ASP A 276 -2.90 -2.54 -12.70
C ASP A 276 -4.39 -2.67 -12.35
N GLU A 277 -5.25 -2.50 -13.35
CA GLU A 277 -6.70 -2.50 -13.14
C GLU A 277 -7.20 -3.84 -12.59
N LEU A 278 -6.79 -4.97 -13.18
CA LEU A 278 -7.20 -6.28 -12.67
C LEU A 278 -6.50 -6.63 -11.35
N ALA A 279 -5.23 -6.23 -11.16
CA ALA A 279 -4.55 -6.40 -9.88
C ALA A 279 -5.29 -5.69 -8.74
N SER A 280 -5.77 -4.46 -8.97
CA SER A 280 -6.57 -3.70 -8.01
C SER A 280 -7.91 -4.36 -7.67
N VAL A 281 -8.53 -5.07 -8.63
CA VAL A 281 -9.76 -5.82 -8.39
C VAL A 281 -9.50 -7.05 -7.52
N LEU A 282 -8.35 -7.70 -7.70
CA LEU A 282 -8.00 -8.95 -7.02
C LEU A 282 -7.43 -8.74 -5.62
N TYR A 283 -6.55 -7.75 -5.48
CA TYR A 283 -5.71 -7.54 -4.29
C TYR A 283 -5.74 -6.10 -3.77
N GLY A 284 -6.40 -5.17 -4.49
CA GLY A 284 -6.60 -3.80 -4.06
C GLY A 284 -7.74 -3.65 -3.06
N GLN A 285 -8.39 -2.49 -3.02
CA GLN A 285 -9.46 -2.27 -2.05
C GLN A 285 -10.61 -3.28 -2.23
N PRO A 286 -11.05 -3.97 -1.14
CA PRO A 286 -12.12 -4.93 -1.22
C PRO A 286 -13.39 -4.35 -1.83
N THR A 287 -13.94 -5.07 -2.79
CA THR A 287 -15.25 -4.74 -3.35
C THR A 287 -16.32 -5.56 -2.66
N TYR A 288 -17.31 -4.90 -2.07
CA TYR A 288 -18.39 -5.55 -1.33
C TYR A 288 -19.56 -5.92 -2.25
N LEU A 289 -20.18 -7.07 -2.01
CA LEU A 289 -21.34 -7.55 -2.77
C LEU A 289 -22.53 -6.58 -2.59
N ASN A 290 -23.10 -6.09 -3.69
CA ASN A 290 -24.35 -5.31 -3.68
C ASN A 290 -25.58 -6.24 -3.60
N VAL A 291 -26.57 -5.85 -2.77
CA VAL A 291 -27.91 -6.48 -2.63
C VAL A 291 -28.62 -6.61 -3.98
N GLU A 292 -28.67 -5.53 -4.76
CA GLU A 292 -29.53 -5.40 -5.94
C GLU A 292 -29.16 -6.41 -7.02
N ASN A 293 -27.86 -6.67 -7.15
CA ASN A 293 -27.32 -7.60 -8.13
C ASN A 293 -27.27 -9.05 -7.62
N GLY A 294 -27.78 -9.34 -6.42
CA GLY A 294 -27.73 -10.68 -5.84
C GLY A 294 -28.48 -11.73 -6.67
N ARG A 295 -29.59 -11.36 -7.34
CA ARG A 295 -30.36 -12.28 -8.19
C ARG A 295 -29.66 -12.55 -9.52
N THR A 296 -29.22 -11.50 -10.22
CA THR A 296 -28.54 -11.57 -11.52
C THR A 296 -27.20 -12.30 -11.42
N ARG A 297 -26.43 -12.07 -10.34
CA ARG A 297 -25.15 -12.74 -10.08
C ARG A 297 -25.26 -14.26 -9.93
N LYS A 298 -26.40 -14.73 -9.41
CA LYS A 298 -26.70 -16.16 -9.22
C LYS A 298 -27.13 -16.83 -10.53
N GLN A 299 -27.67 -16.08 -11.48
CA GLN A 299 -28.13 -16.63 -12.75
C GLN A 299 -26.94 -17.09 -13.61
N GLY A 300 -27.17 -18.18 -14.34
CA GLY A 300 -26.22 -18.67 -15.32
C GLY A 300 -26.22 -17.74 -16.53
N VAL A 301 -25.15 -16.98 -16.71
CA VAL A 301 -24.93 -16.24 -17.97
C VAL A 301 -24.58 -17.26 -19.06
N LYS A 302 -25.11 -17.06 -20.29
CA LYS A 302 -24.74 -17.84 -21.47
C LYS A 302 -23.40 -17.36 -22.00
N LEU A 303 -22.59 -18.25 -22.59
CA LEU A 303 -21.22 -17.91 -23.01
C LEU A 303 -21.14 -16.70 -23.96
N LYS A 304 -22.10 -16.55 -24.86
CA LYS A 304 -22.17 -15.41 -25.79
C LYS A 304 -22.24 -14.06 -25.05
N ASP A 305 -22.94 -14.02 -23.92
CA ASP A 305 -23.25 -12.80 -23.16
C ASP A 305 -22.20 -12.52 -22.07
N TYR A 306 -21.04 -13.20 -22.09
CA TYR A 306 -19.99 -12.95 -21.10
C TYR A 306 -19.32 -11.60 -21.38
N PRO A 307 -19.17 -10.73 -20.37
CA PRO A 307 -18.28 -9.59 -20.49
C PRO A 307 -16.86 -10.09 -20.79
N ARG A 308 -16.17 -9.40 -21.72
CA ARG A 308 -14.83 -9.73 -22.20
C ARG A 308 -13.98 -8.49 -22.09
N PHE A 309 -12.89 -8.61 -21.34
CA PHE A 309 -12.02 -7.51 -20.97
C PHE A 309 -10.57 -7.84 -21.28
N ASP A 310 -9.73 -6.82 -21.25
CA ASP A 310 -8.28 -6.91 -21.44
C ASP A 310 -7.57 -5.86 -20.56
N LYS A 311 -6.25 -5.73 -20.72
CA LYS A 311 -5.42 -4.85 -19.89
C LYS A 311 -5.82 -3.36 -19.92
N ASN A 312 -6.58 -2.92 -20.93
CA ASN A 312 -7.01 -1.52 -21.05
C ASN A 312 -8.38 -1.26 -20.40
N THR A 313 -9.05 -2.31 -19.94
CA THR A 313 -10.36 -2.20 -19.28
C THR A 313 -10.19 -1.62 -17.88
N LYS A 314 -11.00 -0.60 -17.54
CA LYS A 314 -10.98 0.05 -16.23
C LYS A 314 -11.51 -0.86 -15.12
N ARG A 315 -11.02 -0.66 -13.89
CA ARG A 315 -11.45 -1.36 -12.68
C ARG A 315 -12.96 -1.35 -12.49
N GLU A 316 -13.61 -0.21 -12.68
CA GLU A 316 -15.04 -0.04 -12.43
C GLU A 316 -15.89 -0.97 -13.31
N GLU A 317 -15.52 -1.13 -14.59
CA GLU A 317 -16.22 -2.01 -15.53
C GLU A 317 -16.07 -3.48 -15.13
N MET A 318 -14.88 -3.87 -14.68
CA MET A 318 -14.62 -5.22 -14.16
C MET A 318 -15.39 -5.51 -12.88
N VAL A 319 -15.43 -4.55 -11.96
CA VAL A 319 -16.21 -4.63 -10.73
C VAL A 319 -17.70 -4.75 -11.04
N GLN A 320 -18.22 -3.93 -11.95
CA GLN A 320 -19.62 -3.97 -12.36
C GLN A 320 -19.98 -5.34 -12.95
N ALA A 321 -19.17 -5.88 -13.85
CA ALA A 321 -19.39 -7.21 -14.41
C ALA A 321 -19.39 -8.32 -13.33
N LEU A 322 -18.55 -8.20 -12.30
CA LEU A 322 -18.56 -9.13 -11.16
C LEU A 322 -19.80 -8.95 -10.30
N GLN A 323 -20.27 -7.73 -10.10
CA GLN A 323 -21.51 -7.47 -9.37
C GLN A 323 -22.70 -8.09 -10.11
N GLU A 324 -22.87 -7.80 -11.39
CA GLU A 324 -24.06 -8.16 -12.19
C GLU A 324 -24.07 -9.62 -12.63
N HIS A 325 -22.92 -10.14 -13.08
CA HIS A 325 -22.83 -11.46 -13.72
C HIS A 325 -22.05 -12.48 -12.87
N GLY A 326 -21.34 -12.02 -11.84
CA GLY A 326 -20.49 -12.85 -11.00
C GLY A 326 -19.28 -13.41 -11.73
N ARG A 327 -19.00 -12.97 -12.98
CA ARG A 327 -17.95 -13.51 -13.84
C ARG A 327 -17.69 -12.63 -15.07
N PHE A 328 -16.48 -12.73 -15.60
CA PHE A 328 -16.12 -12.22 -16.93
C PHE A 328 -14.95 -13.04 -17.53
N ARG A 329 -14.61 -12.75 -18.79
CA ARG A 329 -13.38 -13.23 -19.44
C ARG A 329 -12.36 -12.11 -19.51
N PHE A 330 -11.11 -12.45 -19.26
CA PHE A 330 -10.01 -11.50 -19.39
C PHE A 330 -8.96 -12.09 -20.31
N TYR A 331 -8.45 -11.30 -21.24
CA TYR A 331 -7.47 -11.74 -22.20
C TYR A 331 -6.22 -10.87 -22.11
N VAL A 332 -5.07 -11.51 -22.13
CA VAL A 332 -3.76 -10.85 -22.14
C VAL A 332 -2.88 -11.49 -23.19
N LYS A 333 -1.99 -10.71 -23.79
CA LYS A 333 -0.92 -11.28 -24.60
C LYS A 333 0.20 -11.77 -23.69
N ASP A 334 0.68 -12.98 -23.93
CA ASP A 334 1.88 -13.50 -23.30
C ASP A 334 3.15 -12.83 -23.90
N PRO A 335 4.35 -13.09 -23.35
CA PRO A 335 5.59 -12.53 -23.89
C PRO A 335 5.89 -12.91 -25.35
N GLN A 336 5.28 -13.98 -25.86
CA GLN A 336 5.42 -14.45 -27.24
C GLN A 336 4.37 -13.81 -28.17
N GLY A 337 3.47 -12.99 -27.62
CA GLY A 337 2.40 -12.31 -28.34
C GLY A 337 1.11 -13.12 -28.48
N ASN A 338 1.03 -14.34 -27.93
CA ASN A 338 -0.17 -15.17 -28.00
C ASN A 338 -1.22 -14.70 -27.01
N GLU A 339 -2.49 -14.70 -27.42
CA GLU A 339 -3.59 -14.33 -26.54
C GLU A 339 -3.95 -15.46 -25.57
N VAL A 340 -3.82 -15.20 -24.28
CA VAL A 340 -4.17 -16.11 -23.20
C VAL A 340 -5.42 -15.60 -22.50
N GLY A 341 -6.47 -16.43 -22.52
CA GLY A 341 -7.73 -16.14 -21.85
C GLY A 341 -7.78 -16.68 -20.41
N TYR A 342 -8.39 -15.90 -19.54
CA TYR A 342 -8.68 -16.21 -18.15
C TYR A 342 -10.17 -16.08 -17.85
N ARG A 343 -10.62 -16.87 -16.89
CA ARG A 343 -11.97 -16.85 -16.33
C ARG A 343 -11.92 -16.27 -14.94
N ILE A 344 -12.55 -15.11 -14.76
CA ILE A 344 -12.63 -14.43 -13.48
C ILE A 344 -14.03 -14.67 -12.94
N LYS A 345 -14.13 -15.07 -11.67
CA LYS A 345 -15.40 -15.43 -11.04
C LYS A 345 -15.43 -15.01 -9.58
N VAL A 346 -16.58 -14.48 -9.14
CA VAL A 346 -16.93 -14.43 -7.72
C VAL A 346 -17.23 -15.84 -7.23
N LEU A 347 -16.64 -16.26 -6.11
CA LEU A 347 -16.85 -17.55 -5.46
C LEU A 347 -18.06 -17.50 -4.51
N ASN A 348 -18.10 -16.49 -3.64
CA ASN A 348 -19.17 -16.29 -2.66
C ASN A 348 -20.40 -15.57 -3.26
N ARG A 349 -20.90 -16.01 -4.41
CA ARG A 349 -22.04 -15.36 -5.10
C ARG A 349 -23.35 -15.36 -4.32
N LYS A 350 -23.46 -16.28 -3.37
CA LYS A 350 -24.65 -16.45 -2.52
C LYS A 350 -24.54 -15.75 -1.17
N ALA A 351 -23.37 -15.17 -0.86
CA ALA A 351 -23.16 -14.45 0.39
C ALA A 351 -24.11 -13.25 0.50
N PRO A 352 -24.47 -12.85 1.75
CA PRO A 352 -25.25 -11.66 2.01
C PRO A 352 -24.54 -10.39 1.52
N SER A 353 -25.31 -9.31 1.39
CA SER A 353 -24.77 -8.01 1.04
C SER A 353 -23.81 -7.50 2.11
N GLY A 354 -22.82 -6.72 1.67
CA GLY A 354 -21.79 -6.19 2.57
C GLY A 354 -20.67 -7.18 2.88
N GLU A 355 -20.71 -8.42 2.38
CA GLU A 355 -19.54 -9.29 2.37
C GLU A 355 -18.56 -8.92 1.23
N PRO A 356 -17.24 -8.98 1.48
CA PRO A 356 -16.26 -8.76 0.44
C PRO A 356 -16.32 -9.88 -0.62
N MET A 357 -16.18 -9.50 -1.89
CA MET A 357 -16.08 -10.47 -2.99
C MET A 357 -14.84 -11.34 -2.84
N LYS A 358 -15.03 -12.66 -2.90
CA LYS A 358 -13.94 -13.63 -3.06
C LYS A 358 -13.81 -13.96 -4.54
N ILE A 359 -12.74 -13.51 -5.19
CA ILE A 359 -12.55 -13.65 -6.63
C ILE A 359 -11.55 -14.78 -6.92
N THR A 360 -11.85 -15.61 -7.92
CA THR A 360 -10.92 -16.60 -8.47
C THR A 360 -10.57 -16.27 -9.91
N VAL A 361 -9.32 -16.47 -10.27
CA VAL A 361 -8.80 -16.38 -11.63
C VAL A 361 -8.30 -17.75 -12.05
N LYS A 362 -8.84 -18.30 -13.14
CA LYS A 362 -8.39 -19.60 -13.69
C LYS A 362 -8.16 -19.47 -15.20
N PRO A 363 -7.09 -20.05 -15.76
CA PRO A 363 -6.91 -20.07 -17.21
C PRO A 363 -8.09 -20.78 -17.90
N LEU A 364 -8.36 -20.41 -19.15
CA LEU A 364 -9.30 -21.16 -19.98
C LEU A 364 -8.70 -22.52 -20.35
N ASN A 365 -9.42 -23.59 -20.03
CA ASN A 365 -9.07 -24.93 -20.49
C ASN A 365 -9.36 -25.07 -21.99
N SER A 366 -8.68 -26.01 -22.66
CA SER A 366 -8.73 -26.20 -24.13
C SER A 366 -10.15 -26.35 -24.66
N PHE A 367 -11.02 -27.05 -23.93
CA PHE A 367 -12.44 -27.17 -24.31
C PHE A 367 -13.17 -25.82 -24.32
N LYS A 368 -12.93 -24.96 -23.34
CA LYS A 368 -13.55 -23.62 -23.30
C LYS A 368 -12.96 -22.70 -24.36
N LYS A 369 -11.66 -22.81 -24.66
CA LYS A 369 -11.04 -22.11 -25.79
C LYS A 369 -11.75 -22.49 -27.09
N ALA A 370 -11.87 -23.79 -27.38
CA ALA A 370 -12.57 -24.28 -28.57
C ALA A 370 -14.02 -23.79 -28.65
N SER A 371 -14.76 -23.80 -27.52
CA SER A 371 -16.12 -23.25 -27.49
C SER A 371 -16.17 -21.75 -27.82
N GLU A 372 -15.18 -20.96 -27.37
CA GLU A 372 -15.11 -19.54 -27.71
C GLU A 372 -14.76 -19.34 -29.18
N THR A 373 -13.83 -20.13 -29.74
CA THR A 373 -13.50 -20.11 -31.17
C THR A 373 -14.72 -20.40 -32.05
N VAL A 374 -15.54 -21.40 -31.69
CA VAL A 374 -16.77 -21.71 -32.45
C VAL A 374 -17.77 -20.56 -32.37
N TYR A 375 -18.00 -19.98 -31.18
CA TYR A 375 -18.92 -18.84 -31.05
C TYR A 375 -18.41 -17.59 -31.78
N SER A 376 -17.09 -17.39 -31.82
CA SER A 376 -16.42 -16.33 -32.57
C SER A 376 -16.62 -16.51 -34.07
N TRP A 377 -16.37 -17.72 -34.57
CA TRP A 377 -16.57 -18.07 -35.98
C TRP A 377 -18.04 -17.92 -36.42
N LEU A 378 -18.99 -18.26 -35.54
CA LEU A 378 -20.42 -18.04 -35.76
C LEU A 378 -20.86 -16.56 -35.66
N GLY A 379 -19.92 -15.62 -35.45
CA GLY A 379 -20.21 -14.19 -35.30
C GLY A 379 -21.00 -13.83 -34.04
N LYS A 380 -21.11 -14.75 -33.09
CA LYS A 380 -21.88 -14.56 -31.85
C LYS A 380 -21.08 -13.82 -30.77
N ILE A 381 -19.76 -13.76 -30.91
CA ILE A 381 -18.84 -13.01 -30.05
C ILE A 381 -17.74 -12.39 -30.91
N PRO A 382 -17.08 -11.30 -30.48
CA PRO A 382 -16.02 -10.63 -31.25
C PRO A 382 -14.91 -11.59 -31.64
N HIS A 383 -14.42 -11.49 -32.89
CA HIS A 383 -13.36 -12.36 -33.38
C HIS A 383 -12.05 -12.06 -32.65
N ARG A 384 -11.47 -13.08 -32.02
CA ARG A 384 -10.20 -12.98 -31.31
C ARG A 384 -9.32 -14.19 -31.66
N ASN A 385 -8.05 -13.95 -31.99
CA ASN A 385 -7.11 -14.99 -32.39
C ASN A 385 -6.63 -15.75 -31.14
N LEU A 386 -7.49 -16.62 -30.63
CA LEU A 386 -7.17 -17.52 -29.52
C LEU A 386 -6.34 -18.68 -30.06
N VAL A 387 -5.03 -18.67 -29.79
CA VAL A 387 -4.10 -19.76 -30.11
C VAL A 387 -4.08 -20.80 -28.99
#